data_AF-A0AAU8ZRR2-F1
#
_entry.id   AF-A0AAU8ZRR2-F1
#
_cell.length_a   1.000
_cell.length_b   1.000
_cell.length_c   1.000
_cell.angle_alpha   90.00
_cell.angle_beta   90.00
_cell.angle_gamma   90.00
#
_symmetry.space_group_name_H-M   'P 1'
#
loop_
_entity.id
_entity.type
_entity.pdbx_description
1 polymer ?
#
loop_
_entity_poly.entity_id
_entity_poly.type
_entity_poly.pdbx_seq_one_letter_code
_entity_poly.pdbx_strand_id
1 'polypeptide(L)'
;MLNEREISLIKTIGESVRRNVSEIESRLEQRIDALKQENASLSAQLDQLRADNAPQPEPVTEEKVKTIAESCLNGRSLLNTGDTDSLIEEKVRKAFSSITVPDQQCIRGMIAEILSELPVPKDGKDGRDGKDGKDGTSITAEDIKPLVESVVRSAVSELPVPKDGKDGKDGRDGKDGRDAFDIEILPGIDESRSYVRGTIATHSGGLWRAHEQTQGMRGWECIVRGYSSHLITVKDIRTLLIKSQMSDGETFEAEHTFPVMIYKNVYKAGETYQQGDVVTWGGSLWHCHTPTSDKPGELNSAGWTLIVKRGRDGKDAK
;
A
#
# COMPACT_ATOMS: atom_id res chain seq x y z
N MET A 1 38.71 -9.00 -55.44
CA MET A 1 39.66 -9.67 -54.54
C MET A 1 39.89 -8.73 -53.36
N LEU A 2 39.75 -9.19 -52.12
CA LEU A 2 40.06 -8.37 -50.94
C LEU A 2 41.55 -8.03 -50.95
N ASN A 3 41.89 -6.80 -50.56
CA ASN A 3 43.29 -6.38 -50.43
C ASN A 3 43.90 -6.87 -49.09
N GLU A 4 45.23 -6.91 -48.98
CA GLU A 4 45.92 -7.43 -47.79
C GLU A 4 45.55 -6.70 -46.49
N ARG A 5 45.19 -5.41 -46.57
CA ARG A 5 44.78 -4.61 -45.40
C ARG A 5 43.42 -5.04 -44.87
N GLU A 6 42.46 -5.32 -45.75
CA GLU A 6 41.13 -5.81 -45.39
C GLU A 6 41.21 -7.21 -44.76
N ILE A 7 42.07 -8.09 -45.29
CA ILE A 7 42.32 -9.42 -44.72
C ILE A 7 42.94 -9.32 -43.32
N SER A 8 43.91 -8.43 -43.13
CA SER A 8 44.52 -8.20 -41.81
C SER A 8 43.51 -7.64 -40.80
N LEU A 9 42.64 -6.72 -41.22
CA LEU A 9 41.63 -6.12 -40.34
C LEU A 9 40.61 -7.18 -39.87
N ILE A 10 40.13 -8.02 -40.79
CA ILE A 10 39.20 -9.11 -40.47
C ILE A 10 39.83 -10.09 -39.48
N LYS A 11 41.13 -10.41 -39.63
CA LYS A 11 41.84 -11.31 -38.71
C LYS A 11 41.91 -10.71 -37.30
N THR A 12 42.29 -9.43 -37.18
CA THR A 12 42.36 -8.72 -35.90
C THR A 12 41.00 -8.61 -35.22
N ILE A 13 39.94 -8.30 -35.99
CA ILE A 13 38.57 -8.27 -35.47
C ILE A 13 38.15 -9.66 -34.99
N GLY A 14 38.42 -10.71 -35.77
CA GLY A 14 38.10 -12.09 -35.39
C GLY A 14 38.82 -12.55 -34.12
N GLU A 15 40.06 -12.12 -33.91
CA GLU A 15 40.80 -12.38 -32.67
C GLU A 15 40.25 -11.59 -31.48
N SER A 16 39.86 -10.34 -31.68
CA SER A 16 39.20 -9.51 -30.67
C SER A 16 37.85 -10.09 -30.24
N VAL A 17 37.02 -10.46 -31.20
CA VAL A 17 35.71 -11.08 -30.94
C VAL A 17 35.87 -12.41 -30.21
N ARG A 18 36.80 -13.28 -30.64
CA ARG A 18 37.06 -14.54 -29.92
C ARG A 18 37.49 -14.31 -28.47
N ARG A 19 38.34 -13.31 -28.22
CA ARG A 19 38.80 -12.97 -26.86
C ARG A 19 37.63 -12.50 -25.99
N ASN A 20 36.78 -11.60 -26.51
CA ASN A 20 35.62 -11.10 -25.79
C ASN A 20 34.59 -12.21 -25.50
N VAL A 21 34.34 -13.11 -26.46
CA VAL A 21 33.44 -14.25 -26.26
C VAL A 21 33.97 -15.17 -25.16
N SER A 22 35.26 -15.49 -25.18
CA SER A 22 35.89 -16.32 -24.15
C SER A 22 35.85 -15.69 -22.75
N GLU A 23 36.02 -14.37 -22.66
CA GLU A 23 35.89 -13.65 -21.38
C GLU A 23 34.45 -13.65 -20.85
N ILE A 24 33.47 -13.47 -21.75
CA ILE A 24 32.05 -13.56 -21.39
C ILE A 24 31.69 -14.97 -20.91
N GLU A 25 32.14 -16.01 -21.62
CA GLU A 25 31.91 -17.40 -21.23
C GLU A 25 32.48 -17.67 -19.84
N SER A 26 33.74 -17.29 -19.58
CA SER A 26 34.37 -17.45 -18.26
C SER A 26 33.59 -16.72 -17.16
N ARG A 27 33.12 -15.50 -17.42
CA ARG A 27 32.32 -14.73 -16.46
C ARG A 27 30.96 -15.39 -16.18
N LEU A 28 30.34 -15.97 -17.20
CA LEU A 28 29.06 -16.68 -17.05
C LEU A 28 29.23 -17.97 -16.25
N GLU A 29 30.27 -18.75 -16.52
CA GLU A 29 30.60 -19.95 -15.75
C GLU A 29 30.83 -19.62 -14.26
N GLN A 30 31.63 -18.59 -13.98
CA GLN A 30 31.86 -18.12 -12.60
C GLN A 30 30.55 -17.71 -11.91
N ARG A 31 29.64 -17.03 -12.62
CA ARG A 31 28.35 -16.62 -12.04
C ARG A 31 27.44 -17.81 -11.77
N ILE A 32 27.42 -18.81 -12.67
CA ILE A 32 26.66 -20.05 -12.49
C ILE A 32 27.13 -20.79 -11.24
N ASP A 33 28.44 -20.90 -11.04
CA ASP A 33 28.99 -21.60 -9.87
C ASP A 33 28.73 -20.84 -8.57
N ALA A 34 28.82 -19.52 -8.58
CA ALA A 34 28.43 -18.69 -7.44
C ALA A 34 26.94 -18.87 -7.07
N LEU A 35 26.05 -18.88 -8.07
CA LEU A 35 24.61 -19.09 -7.84
C LEU A 35 24.31 -20.50 -7.31
N LYS A 36 25.03 -21.53 -7.77
CA LYS A 36 24.89 -22.89 -7.22
C LYS A 36 25.30 -22.95 -5.74
N GLN A 37 26.39 -22.28 -5.37
CA GLN A 37 26.82 -22.22 -3.96
C GLN A 37 25.82 -21.48 -3.08
N GLU A 38 25.28 -20.35 -3.56
CA GLU A 38 24.25 -19.58 -2.86
C GLU A 38 22.98 -20.40 -2.63
N ASN A 39 22.50 -21.11 -3.65
CA ASN A 39 21.34 -21.99 -3.54
C ASN A 39 21.57 -23.14 -2.54
N ALA A 40 22.77 -23.73 -2.53
CA ALA A 40 23.12 -24.78 -1.56
C ALA A 40 23.09 -24.24 -0.12
N SER A 41 23.61 -23.02 0.10
CA SER A 41 23.57 -22.35 1.39
C SER A 41 22.12 -22.05 1.83
N LEU A 42 21.29 -21.50 0.95
CA LEU A 42 19.89 -21.20 1.25
C LEU A 42 19.08 -22.46 1.56
N SER A 43 19.33 -23.55 0.84
CA SER A 43 18.70 -24.84 1.13
C SER A 43 19.06 -25.34 2.54
N ALA A 44 20.34 -25.24 2.92
CA ALA A 44 20.78 -25.63 4.25
C ALA A 44 20.16 -24.75 5.35
N GLN A 45 20.02 -23.44 5.12
CA GLN A 45 19.32 -22.53 6.04
C GLN A 45 17.84 -22.89 6.19
N LEU A 46 17.18 -23.26 5.10
CA LEU A 46 15.78 -23.69 5.13
C LEU A 46 15.59 -24.99 5.92
N ASP A 47 16.49 -25.95 5.75
CA ASP A 47 16.45 -27.21 6.50
C ASP A 47 16.72 -26.99 8.00
N GLN A 48 17.63 -26.08 8.35
CA GLN A 48 17.84 -25.67 9.75
C GLN A 48 16.57 -25.04 10.34
N LEU A 49 15.93 -24.09 9.63
CA LEU A 49 14.68 -23.48 10.08
C LEU A 49 13.54 -24.48 10.22
N ARG A 50 13.49 -25.50 9.36
CA ARG A 50 12.51 -26.60 9.48
C ARG A 50 12.77 -27.48 10.69
N ALA A 51 14.04 -27.73 11.02
CA ALA A 51 14.40 -28.47 12.22
C ALA A 51 14.06 -27.67 13.49
N ASP A 52 14.32 -26.37 13.50
CA ASP A 52 14.04 -25.48 14.63
C ASP A 52 12.53 -25.28 14.85
N ASN A 53 11.73 -25.33 13.78
CA ASN A 53 10.26 -25.21 13.82
C ASN A 53 9.54 -26.55 13.69
N ALA A 54 10.24 -27.68 13.81
CA ALA A 54 9.61 -28.98 13.81
C ALA A 54 8.67 -29.06 15.02
N PRO A 55 7.35 -29.33 14.83
CA PRO A 55 6.44 -29.44 15.96
C PRO A 55 6.89 -30.61 16.83
N GLN A 56 7.44 -30.30 18.01
CA GLN A 56 7.61 -31.31 19.06
C GLN A 56 6.21 -31.81 19.42
N PRO A 57 5.90 -33.10 19.29
CA PRO A 57 4.61 -33.62 19.72
C PRO A 57 4.57 -33.62 21.24
N GLU A 58 4.30 -32.47 21.85
CA GLU A 58 3.93 -32.41 23.25
C GLU A 58 2.55 -33.08 23.42
N PRO A 59 2.41 -34.09 24.29
CA PRO A 59 1.12 -34.71 24.53
C PRO A 59 0.16 -33.65 25.08
N VAL A 60 -1.00 -33.50 24.44
CA VAL A 60 -2.08 -32.64 24.91
C VAL A 60 -2.61 -33.25 26.21
N THR A 61 -2.16 -32.74 27.35
CA THR A 61 -2.69 -33.13 28.66
C THR A 61 -4.05 -32.46 28.88
N GLU A 62 -4.95 -33.20 29.54
CA GLU A 62 -6.32 -32.79 29.86
C GLU A 62 -6.38 -31.43 30.59
N GLU A 63 -5.31 -31.11 31.32
CA GLU A 63 -5.09 -29.86 32.05
C GLU A 63 -4.94 -28.63 31.11
N LYS A 64 -4.19 -28.75 29.99
CA LYS A 64 -4.07 -27.69 28.98
C LYS A 64 -5.40 -27.43 28.25
N VAL A 65 -6.17 -28.49 27.98
CA VAL A 65 -7.51 -28.38 27.39
C VAL A 65 -8.47 -27.67 28.35
N LYS A 66 -8.35 -27.96 29.64
CA LYS A 66 -9.15 -27.33 30.69
C LYS A 66 -8.84 -25.83 30.83
N THR A 67 -7.57 -25.44 30.79
CA THR A 67 -7.17 -24.03 30.82
C THR A 67 -7.68 -23.25 29.60
N ILE A 68 -7.65 -23.86 28.41
CA ILE A 68 -8.19 -23.23 27.19
C ILE A 68 -9.72 -23.14 27.25
N ALA A 69 -10.40 -24.19 27.72
CA ALA A 69 -11.85 -24.19 27.91
C ALA A 69 -12.32 -23.15 28.94
N GLU A 70 -11.60 -22.99 30.05
CA GLU A 70 -11.87 -21.97 31.07
C GLU A 70 -11.64 -20.55 30.52
N SER A 71 -10.62 -20.35 29.67
CA SER A 71 -10.39 -19.07 28.98
C SER A 71 -11.52 -18.71 27.99
N CYS A 72 -12.12 -19.73 27.35
CA CYS A 72 -13.25 -19.54 26.43
C CYS A 72 -14.58 -19.36 27.18
N LEU A 73 -14.74 -19.99 28.35
CA LEU A 73 -15.92 -19.84 29.21
C LEU A 73 -15.96 -18.45 29.89
N ASN A 74 -14.81 -17.89 30.27
CA ASN A 74 -14.73 -16.52 30.80
C ASN A 74 -15.10 -15.43 29.76
N GLY A 75 -15.06 -15.78 28.47
CA GLY A 75 -15.45 -14.89 27.37
C GLY A 75 -16.93 -14.96 26.96
N ARG A 76 -17.73 -15.86 27.54
CA ARG A 76 -19.11 -16.10 27.10
C ARG A 76 -20.12 -15.92 28.24
N SER A 77 -20.32 -14.67 28.63
CA SER A 77 -21.47 -14.27 29.43
C SER A 77 -22.57 -13.73 28.50
N LEU A 78 -23.73 -14.38 28.55
CA LEU A 78 -25.08 -13.90 28.19
C LEU A 78 -25.51 -13.94 26.71
N LEU A 79 -26.05 -15.10 26.31
CA LEU A 79 -27.33 -15.10 25.58
C LEU A 79 -28.45 -14.99 26.63
N ASN A 80 -28.77 -13.75 27.02
CA ASN A 80 -30.09 -13.41 27.49
C ASN A 80 -30.44 -12.04 26.90
N THR A 81 -31.28 -12.07 25.88
CA THR A 81 -31.80 -10.89 25.17
C THR A 81 -32.73 -10.14 26.12
N GLY A 82 -32.26 -9.02 26.66
CA GLY A 82 -33.11 -8.17 27.49
C GLY A 82 -32.45 -6.95 28.13
N ASP A 83 -31.12 -6.92 28.27
CA ASP A 83 -30.49 -5.91 29.15
C ASP A 83 -29.21 -5.27 28.56
N THR A 84 -29.14 -5.13 27.23
CA THR A 84 -28.01 -4.44 26.57
C THR A 84 -27.91 -2.98 26.97
N ASP A 85 -29.05 -2.33 27.25
CA ASP A 85 -29.08 -0.92 27.62
C ASP A 85 -28.54 -0.69 29.03
N SER A 86 -28.88 -1.55 30.00
CA SER A 86 -28.34 -1.49 31.37
C SER A 86 -26.83 -1.77 31.41
N LEU A 87 -26.33 -2.65 30.53
CA LEU A 87 -24.90 -2.97 30.42
C LEU A 87 -24.09 -1.88 29.72
N ILE A 88 -24.69 -1.19 28.75
CA ILE A 88 -24.12 0.02 28.15
C ILE A 88 -24.11 1.14 29.19
N GLU A 89 -25.19 1.36 29.94
CA GLU A 89 -25.24 2.36 31.01
C GLU A 89 -24.24 2.08 32.13
N GLU A 90 -24.06 0.83 32.55
CA GLU A 90 -23.07 0.48 33.58
C GLU A 90 -21.64 0.71 33.07
N LYS A 91 -21.33 0.29 31.83
CA LYS A 91 -20.01 0.50 31.22
C LYS A 91 -19.70 1.97 30.97
N VAL A 92 -20.67 2.74 30.48
CA VAL A 92 -20.56 4.19 30.32
C VAL A 92 -20.37 4.85 31.69
N ARG A 93 -21.12 4.46 32.72
CA ARG A 93 -20.97 4.98 34.10
C ARG A 93 -19.58 4.70 34.69
N LYS A 94 -19.03 3.50 34.47
CA LYS A 94 -17.69 3.10 34.94
C LYS A 94 -16.55 3.80 34.17
N ALA A 95 -16.77 4.02 32.87
CA ALA A 95 -15.86 4.81 32.03
C ALA A 95 -15.89 6.30 32.41
N PHE A 96 -17.05 6.87 32.73
CA PHE A 96 -17.16 8.26 33.20
C PHE A 96 -16.64 8.45 34.63
N SER A 97 -16.79 7.47 35.53
CA SER A 97 -16.28 7.57 36.91
C SER A 97 -14.76 7.49 37.03
N SER A 98 -14.07 7.04 35.96
CA SER A 98 -12.60 6.95 35.91
C SER A 98 -11.94 8.18 35.25
N ILE A 99 -12.74 9.09 34.69
CA ILE A 99 -12.25 10.37 34.18
C ILE A 99 -12.32 11.39 35.33
N THR A 100 -11.18 11.68 35.94
CA THR A 100 -11.07 12.82 36.87
C THR A 100 -10.97 14.09 36.02
N VAL A 101 -12.10 14.73 35.77
CA VAL A 101 -12.14 16.09 35.23
C VAL A 101 -11.85 17.04 36.40
N PRO A 102 -10.88 17.97 36.30
CA PRO A 102 -10.69 18.99 37.32
C PRO A 102 -12.02 19.71 37.53
N ASP A 103 -12.45 19.83 38.79
CA ASP A 103 -13.72 20.48 39.07
C ASP A 103 -13.70 21.94 38.57
N GLN A 104 -14.90 22.47 38.31
CA GLN A 104 -15.04 23.82 37.75
C GLN A 104 -14.49 24.92 38.69
N GLN A 105 -14.31 24.62 39.98
CA GLN A 105 -13.63 25.45 40.98
C GLN A 105 -12.10 25.41 40.80
N CYS A 106 -11.49 24.26 40.51
CA CYS A 106 -10.06 24.10 40.23
C CYS A 106 -9.64 24.84 38.96
N ILE A 107 -10.43 24.73 37.89
CA ILE A 107 -10.17 25.48 36.65
C ILE A 107 -10.34 26.98 36.89
N ARG A 108 -11.34 27.40 37.69
CA ARG A 108 -11.50 28.80 38.11
C ARG A 108 -10.33 29.32 38.93
N GLY A 109 -9.75 28.50 39.82
CA GLY A 109 -8.58 28.85 40.61
C GLY A 109 -7.35 29.09 39.73
N MET A 110 -7.06 28.16 38.81
CA MET A 110 -5.95 28.30 37.86
C MET A 110 -6.13 29.52 36.93
N ILE A 111 -7.35 29.77 36.46
CA ILE A 111 -7.65 30.95 35.64
C ILE A 111 -7.54 32.24 36.46
N ALA A 112 -7.94 32.24 37.74
CA ALA A 112 -7.85 33.41 38.61
C ALA A 112 -6.39 33.77 38.98
N GLU A 113 -5.54 32.77 39.18
CA GLU A 113 -4.11 32.97 39.44
C GLU A 113 -3.42 33.56 38.20
N ILE A 114 -3.68 33.01 37.02
CA ILE A 114 -3.15 33.51 35.74
C ILE A 114 -3.70 34.92 35.41
N LEU A 115 -4.97 35.22 35.72
CA LEU A 115 -5.54 36.54 35.50
C LEU A 115 -5.02 37.60 36.49
N SER A 116 -4.49 37.20 37.64
CA SER A 116 -3.92 38.14 38.62
C SER A 116 -2.55 38.69 38.22
N GLU A 117 -1.83 37.98 37.34
CA GLU A 117 -0.53 38.40 36.81
C GLU A 117 -0.63 39.24 35.53
N LEU A 118 -1.82 39.31 34.91
CA LEU A 118 -2.05 40.15 33.74
C LEU A 118 -2.41 41.58 34.17
N PRO A 119 -1.66 42.60 33.74
CA PRO A 119 -2.01 43.99 34.04
C PRO A 119 -3.35 44.34 33.40
N VAL A 120 -4.32 44.75 34.22
CA VAL A 120 -5.66 45.15 33.76
C VAL A 120 -5.54 46.33 32.78
N PRO A 121 -6.04 46.21 31.54
CA PRO A 121 -6.12 47.35 30.62
C PRO A 121 -6.99 48.43 31.26
N LYS A 122 -6.42 49.61 31.49
CA LYS A 122 -7.21 50.78 31.88
C LYS A 122 -7.89 51.31 30.64
N ASP A 123 -9.21 51.14 30.56
CA ASP A 123 -10.02 51.79 29.54
C ASP A 123 -9.80 53.31 29.60
N GLY A 124 -9.40 53.87 28.46
CA GLY A 124 -9.42 55.31 28.25
C GLY A 124 -10.88 55.75 28.28
N LYS A 125 -11.25 56.62 29.21
CA LYS A 125 -12.59 57.21 29.22
C LYS A 125 -12.78 58.04 27.96
N ASP A 126 -13.85 57.76 27.22
CA ASP A 126 -14.29 58.56 26.08
C ASP A 126 -14.42 60.04 26.49
N GLY A 127 -13.76 60.91 25.75
CA GLY A 127 -13.96 62.35 25.87
C GLY A 127 -15.34 62.72 25.34
N ARG A 128 -16.15 63.39 26.15
CA ARG A 128 -17.38 64.03 25.68
C ARG A 128 -17.03 65.35 25.00
N ASP A 129 -17.73 65.64 23.92
CA ASP A 129 -17.60 66.89 23.16
C ASP A 129 -17.90 68.12 24.03
N GLY A 130 -16.96 69.06 24.06
CA GLY A 130 -17.14 70.37 24.66
C GLY A 130 -17.70 71.36 23.64
N LYS A 131 -18.84 71.98 23.94
CA LYS A 131 -19.27 73.25 23.34
C LYS A 131 -18.64 74.42 24.09
N ASP A 132 -18.37 75.49 23.34
CA ASP A 132 -17.43 76.58 23.63
C ASP A 132 -17.63 77.33 24.96
N GLY A 133 -16.50 77.62 25.62
CA GLY A 133 -16.40 78.63 26.67
C GLY A 133 -15.62 79.85 26.16
N LYS A 134 -16.10 81.06 26.45
CA LYS A 134 -15.37 82.30 26.21
C LYS A 134 -14.30 82.55 27.29
N ASP A 135 -13.06 82.64 26.81
CA ASP A 135 -11.82 83.30 27.21
C ASP A 135 -11.39 83.48 28.69
N GLY A 136 -10.16 83.03 28.96
CA GLY A 136 -9.22 83.65 29.89
C GLY A 136 -7.88 83.88 29.19
N THR A 137 -7.28 85.06 29.33
CA THR A 137 -6.02 85.49 28.71
C THR A 137 -4.90 84.48 28.93
N SER A 138 -4.60 83.71 27.90
CA SER A 138 -3.56 82.68 27.85
C SER A 138 -2.44 83.15 26.93
N ILE A 139 -1.21 82.75 27.25
CA ILE A 139 0.04 83.05 26.52
C ILE A 139 -0.18 82.89 25.02
N THR A 140 0.27 83.86 24.24
CA THR A 140 0.01 83.87 22.80
C THR A 140 0.91 82.85 22.10
N ALA A 141 0.41 82.26 21.01
CA ALA A 141 1.19 81.33 20.19
C ALA A 141 2.45 82.02 19.59
N GLU A 142 2.46 83.35 19.51
CA GLU A 142 3.61 84.18 19.18
C GLU A 142 4.74 84.11 20.23
N ASP A 143 4.43 83.93 21.52
CA ASP A 143 5.41 83.90 22.61
C ASP A 143 6.15 82.55 22.74
N ILE A 144 5.55 81.47 22.25
CA ILE A 144 6.08 80.09 22.33
C ILE A 144 6.68 79.64 20.99
N LYS A 145 6.26 80.26 19.88
CA LYS A 145 6.70 79.94 18.51
C LYS A 145 8.22 79.82 18.34
N PRO A 146 9.06 80.78 18.75
CA PRO A 146 10.50 80.69 18.50
C PRO A 146 11.19 79.57 19.30
N LEU A 147 10.66 79.23 20.47
CA LEU A 147 11.23 78.18 21.32
C LEU A 147 10.85 76.77 20.82
N VAL A 148 9.65 76.61 20.27
CA VAL A 148 9.18 75.32 19.75
C VAL A 148 9.67 75.06 18.33
N GLU A 149 9.73 76.07 17.45
CA GLU A 149 10.27 75.89 16.09
C GLU A 149 11.74 75.48 16.11
N SER A 150 12.56 76.05 17.01
CA SER A 150 13.99 75.70 17.09
C SER A 150 14.21 74.26 17.57
N VAL A 151 13.47 73.82 18.59
CA VAL A 151 13.59 72.47 19.15
C VAL A 151 13.02 71.41 18.20
N VAL A 152 11.85 71.67 17.59
CA VAL A 152 11.23 70.72 16.65
C VAL A 152 12.06 70.59 15.37
N ARG A 153 12.64 71.68 14.86
CA ARG A 153 13.47 71.61 13.65
C ARG A 153 14.77 70.84 13.88
N SER A 154 15.39 70.97 15.04
CA SER A 154 16.59 70.20 15.40
C SER A 154 16.27 68.72 15.61
N ALA A 155 15.15 68.41 16.27
CA ALA A 155 14.72 67.02 16.47
C ALA A 155 14.31 66.33 15.16
N VAL A 156 13.69 67.06 14.22
CA VAL A 156 13.26 66.51 12.93
C VAL A 156 14.42 66.38 11.94
N SER A 157 15.48 67.20 12.02
CA SER A 157 16.67 67.04 11.16
C SER A 157 17.57 65.88 11.54
N GLU A 158 17.47 65.38 12.77
CA GLU A 158 18.22 64.21 13.25
C GLU A 158 17.50 62.88 12.99
N LEU A 159 16.22 62.90 12.60
CA LEU A 159 15.52 61.67 12.23
C LEU A 159 16.01 61.20 10.85
N PRO A 160 16.61 59.99 10.75
CA PRO A 160 16.97 59.44 9.46
C PRO A 160 15.70 59.21 8.63
N VAL A 161 15.68 59.70 7.40
CA VAL A 161 14.59 59.42 6.45
C VAL A 161 14.39 57.90 6.34
N PRO A 162 13.15 57.39 6.53
CA PRO A 162 12.85 55.98 6.34
C PRO A 162 13.29 55.57 4.92
N LYS A 163 14.19 54.60 4.83
CA LYS A 163 14.52 53.98 3.55
C LYS A 163 13.40 53.03 3.20
N ASP A 164 12.74 53.28 2.06
CA ASP A 164 11.77 52.35 1.50
C ASP A 164 12.38 50.95 1.39
N GLY A 165 11.61 49.93 1.79
CA GLY A 165 12.00 48.54 1.62
C GLY A 165 12.17 48.24 0.14
N LYS A 166 13.32 47.65 -0.25
CA LYS A 166 13.52 47.23 -1.64
C LYS A 166 12.45 46.21 -2.02
N ASP A 167 11.83 46.41 -3.18
CA ASP A 167 10.88 45.46 -3.75
C ASP A 167 11.50 44.05 -3.78
N GLY A 168 10.69 43.06 -3.40
CA GLY A 168 11.08 41.65 -3.49
C GLY A 168 11.40 41.31 -4.94
N LYS A 169 12.46 40.53 -5.17
CA LYS A 169 12.77 40.04 -6.52
C LYS A 169 11.58 39.23 -7.04
N ASP A 170 11.17 39.51 -8.28
CA ASP A 170 10.14 38.75 -8.97
C ASP A 170 10.48 37.25 -8.96
N GLY A 171 9.45 36.43 -8.73
CA GLY A 171 9.57 34.99 -8.84
C GLY A 171 10.00 34.59 -10.24
N ARG A 172 10.78 33.51 -10.38
CA ARG A 172 11.11 33.00 -11.71
C ARG A 172 9.85 32.51 -12.41
N ASP A 173 9.68 32.89 -13.67
CA ASP A 173 8.60 32.39 -14.52
C ASP A 173 8.65 30.86 -14.61
N GLY A 174 7.45 30.24 -14.58
CA GLY A 174 7.30 28.82 -14.82
C GLY A 174 7.71 28.47 -16.25
N LYS A 175 8.30 27.30 -16.47
CA LYS A 175 8.57 26.82 -17.83
C LYS A 175 7.24 26.50 -18.54
N ASP A 176 7.18 26.81 -19.83
CA ASP A 176 6.04 26.48 -20.68
C ASP A 176 5.75 24.97 -20.69
N GLY A 177 4.48 24.61 -20.84
CA GLY A 177 4.04 23.21 -20.99
C GLY A 177 4.56 22.59 -22.28
N ARG A 178 4.82 21.27 -22.28
CA ARG A 178 5.15 20.54 -23.52
C ARG A 178 3.89 20.21 -24.30
N ASP A 179 3.95 20.37 -25.62
CA ASP A 179 2.89 19.95 -26.52
C ASP A 179 2.73 18.42 -26.54
N ALA A 180 1.51 17.95 -26.79
CA ALA A 180 1.18 16.52 -26.72
C ALA A 180 1.97 15.65 -27.71
N PHE A 181 2.38 16.20 -28.85
CA PHE A 181 3.16 15.50 -29.88
C PHE A 181 4.65 15.36 -29.53
N ASP A 182 5.14 16.13 -28.55
CA ASP A 182 6.54 16.09 -28.09
C ASP A 182 6.73 15.25 -26.81
N ILE A 183 5.69 14.50 -26.41
CA ILE A 183 5.77 13.62 -25.24
C ILE A 183 6.55 12.37 -25.62
N GLU A 184 7.83 12.34 -25.25
CA GLU A 184 8.67 11.15 -25.30
C GLU A 184 8.37 10.23 -24.11
N ILE A 185 7.99 8.98 -24.39
CA ILE A 185 7.77 7.94 -23.38
C ILE A 185 9.02 7.08 -23.29
N LEU A 186 9.66 7.08 -22.13
CA LEU A 186 10.84 6.25 -21.90
C LEU A 186 10.45 4.77 -21.76
N PRO A 187 11.24 3.83 -22.29
CA PRO A 187 10.95 2.38 -22.24
C PRO A 187 11.17 1.75 -20.85
N GLY A 188 11.68 2.52 -19.87
CA GLY A 188 12.02 2.03 -18.55
C GLY A 188 12.41 3.18 -17.61
N ILE A 189 12.19 2.98 -16.31
CA ILE A 189 12.75 3.84 -15.26
C ILE A 189 14.09 3.24 -14.82
N ASP A 190 15.15 4.04 -14.88
CA ASP A 190 16.42 3.73 -14.21
C ASP A 190 16.41 4.41 -12.84
N GLU A 191 16.21 3.64 -11.78
CA GLU A 191 16.12 4.17 -10.40
C GLU A 191 17.42 4.85 -9.92
N SER A 192 18.55 4.64 -10.60
CA SER A 192 19.80 5.37 -10.29
C SER A 192 19.80 6.82 -10.80
N ARG A 193 18.83 7.20 -11.65
CA ARG A 193 18.75 8.53 -12.27
C ARG A 193 17.63 9.37 -11.66
N SER A 194 17.83 10.69 -11.69
CA SER A 194 16.80 11.68 -11.36
C SER A 194 16.17 12.20 -12.65
N TYR A 195 14.84 12.17 -12.71
CA TYR A 195 14.04 12.65 -13.83
C TYR A 195 13.27 13.90 -13.43
N VAL A 196 13.04 14.80 -14.39
CA VAL A 196 12.27 16.03 -14.14
C VAL A 196 10.77 15.76 -14.12
N ARG A 197 10.02 16.61 -13.42
CA ARG A 197 8.55 16.60 -13.43
C ARG A 197 8.02 16.60 -14.87
N GLY A 198 7.01 15.76 -15.13
CA GLY A 198 6.37 15.59 -16.42
C GLY A 198 7.03 14.53 -17.32
N THR A 199 8.13 13.90 -16.90
CA THR A 199 8.69 12.73 -17.59
C THR A 199 7.70 11.57 -17.52
N ILE A 200 7.54 10.84 -18.61
CA ILE A 200 6.67 9.66 -18.69
C ILE A 200 7.54 8.46 -19.07
N ALA A 201 7.33 7.33 -18.40
CA ALA A 201 8.10 6.11 -18.61
C ALA A 201 7.24 4.86 -18.36
N THR A 202 7.60 3.74 -18.99
CA THR A 202 7.04 2.44 -18.63
C THR A 202 7.78 1.85 -17.44
N HIS A 203 7.06 1.25 -16.49
CA HIS A 203 7.64 0.57 -15.33
C HIS A 203 6.65 -0.44 -14.74
N SER A 204 7.12 -1.63 -14.35
CA SER A 204 6.29 -2.72 -13.81
C SER A 204 5.04 -3.01 -14.65
N GLY A 205 5.17 -2.99 -15.98
CA GLY A 205 4.09 -3.24 -16.93
C GLY A 205 3.05 -2.12 -17.08
N GLY A 206 3.24 -0.97 -16.40
CA GLY A 206 2.33 0.17 -16.44
C GLY A 206 3.00 1.43 -16.98
N LEU A 207 2.20 2.50 -17.13
CA LEU A 207 2.68 3.82 -17.51
C LEU A 207 2.77 4.73 -16.29
N TRP A 208 3.92 5.36 -16.11
CA TRP A 208 4.25 6.17 -14.96
C TRP A 208 4.62 7.58 -15.37
N ARG A 209 4.26 8.54 -14.53
CA ARG A 209 4.58 9.97 -14.71
C ARG A 209 5.35 10.46 -13.50
N ALA A 210 6.40 11.24 -13.73
CA ALA A 210 7.06 12.00 -12.68
C ALA A 210 6.19 13.21 -12.31
N HIS A 211 5.61 13.27 -11.11
CA HIS A 211 4.84 14.42 -10.63
C HIS A 211 5.72 15.47 -9.92
N GLU A 212 6.94 15.09 -9.53
CA GLU A 212 8.01 15.96 -9.03
C GLU A 212 9.38 15.54 -9.62
N GLN A 213 10.46 16.20 -9.21
CA GLN A 213 11.80 15.72 -9.55
C GLN A 213 12.09 14.42 -8.79
N THR A 214 12.45 13.36 -9.52
CA THR A 214 12.48 12.01 -8.94
C THR A 214 13.81 11.68 -8.28
N GLN A 215 13.76 10.77 -7.31
CA GLN A 215 14.92 10.13 -6.67
C GLN A 215 14.59 8.65 -6.47
N GLY A 216 15.14 7.76 -7.29
CA GLY A 216 14.63 6.39 -7.39
C GLY A 216 13.16 6.37 -7.82
N MET A 217 12.35 5.57 -7.12
CA MET A 217 10.90 5.51 -7.34
C MET A 217 10.12 6.67 -6.71
N ARG A 218 10.73 7.49 -5.84
CA ARG A 218 10.06 8.66 -5.28
C ARG A 218 9.82 9.69 -6.39
N GLY A 219 8.61 10.26 -6.38
CA GLY A 219 8.18 11.29 -7.33
C GLY A 219 7.56 10.73 -8.61
N TRP A 220 7.48 9.40 -8.73
CA TRP A 220 6.72 8.72 -9.76
C TRP A 220 5.30 8.41 -9.27
N GLU A 221 4.33 8.54 -10.16
CA GLU A 221 2.96 8.07 -9.98
C GLU A 221 2.56 7.16 -11.15
N CYS A 222 1.87 6.06 -10.87
CA CYS A 222 1.34 5.17 -11.89
C CYS A 222 0.04 5.77 -12.44
N ILE A 223 0.03 6.18 -13.71
CA ILE A 223 -1.12 6.82 -14.36
C ILE A 223 -1.95 5.84 -15.19
N VAL A 224 -1.34 4.76 -15.69
CA VAL A 224 -2.05 3.65 -16.34
C VAL A 224 -1.61 2.36 -15.69
N ARG A 225 -2.55 1.71 -15.00
CA ARG A 225 -2.32 0.41 -14.37
C ARG A 225 -2.17 -0.66 -15.43
N GLY A 226 -1.11 -1.44 -15.32
CA GLY A 226 -0.90 -2.65 -16.12
C GLY A 226 -0.57 -3.85 -15.24
N TYR A 227 -0.19 -4.95 -15.90
CA TYR A 227 0.22 -6.18 -15.24
C TYR A 227 1.74 -6.21 -15.11
N SER A 228 2.24 -6.27 -13.87
CA SER A 228 3.67 -6.37 -13.57
C SER A 228 4.16 -7.80 -13.74
N SER A 229 3.50 -8.74 -13.07
CA SER A 229 3.93 -10.15 -13.07
C SER A 229 2.78 -11.10 -12.78
N HIS A 230 2.92 -12.33 -13.26
CA HIS A 230 2.05 -13.46 -12.93
C HIS A 230 2.89 -14.62 -12.40
N LEU A 231 2.44 -15.22 -11.32
CA LEU A 231 2.95 -16.48 -10.78
C LEU A 231 1.83 -17.51 -10.82
N ILE A 232 2.04 -18.58 -11.56
CA ILE A 232 1.07 -19.67 -11.70
C ILE A 232 1.61 -20.88 -10.94
N THR A 233 0.84 -21.35 -9.97
CA THR A 233 1.16 -22.54 -9.17
C THR A 233 0.09 -23.60 -9.39
N VAL A 234 0.50 -24.84 -9.57
CA VAL A 234 -0.43 -25.99 -9.61
C VAL A 234 -0.80 -26.36 -8.18
N LYS A 235 -2.07 -26.18 -7.79
CA LYS A 235 -2.59 -26.51 -6.46
C LYS A 235 -2.93 -28.00 -6.36
N ASP A 236 -3.58 -28.52 -7.40
CA ASP A 236 -3.90 -29.93 -7.55
C ASP A 236 -3.96 -30.30 -9.05
N ILE A 237 -4.40 -31.52 -9.36
CA ILE A 237 -4.45 -32.07 -10.72
C ILE A 237 -5.31 -31.27 -11.73
N ARG A 238 -6.18 -30.37 -11.28
CA ARG A 238 -7.00 -29.49 -12.16
C ARG A 238 -7.12 -28.05 -11.71
N THR A 239 -6.55 -27.67 -10.57
CA THR A 239 -6.68 -26.33 -10.02
C THR A 239 -5.35 -25.59 -10.13
N LEU A 240 -5.38 -24.43 -10.80
CA LEU A 240 -4.29 -23.46 -10.80
C LEU A 240 -4.57 -22.36 -9.78
N LEU A 241 -3.56 -21.98 -9.03
CA LEU A 241 -3.51 -20.74 -8.26
C LEU A 241 -2.71 -19.72 -9.06
N ILE A 242 -3.36 -18.62 -9.40
CA ILE A 242 -2.78 -17.51 -10.17
C ILE A 242 -2.62 -16.34 -9.20
N LYS A 243 -1.37 -15.96 -8.93
CA LYS A 243 -1.06 -14.73 -8.21
C LYS A 243 -0.53 -13.71 -9.18
N SER A 244 -1.08 -12.52 -9.15
CA SER A 244 -0.72 -11.46 -10.06
C SER A 244 -0.40 -10.19 -9.29
N GLN A 245 0.59 -9.45 -9.78
CA GLN A 245 0.95 -8.14 -9.26
C GLN A 245 0.68 -7.10 -10.35
N MET A 246 -0.01 -6.04 -9.97
CA MET A 246 -0.27 -4.87 -10.81
C MET A 246 0.92 -3.92 -10.75
N SER A 247 0.97 -2.96 -11.68
CA SER A 247 2.07 -1.98 -11.75
C SER A 247 2.23 -1.16 -10.48
N ASP A 248 1.14 -0.79 -9.82
CA ASP A 248 1.14 -0.03 -8.57
C ASP A 248 1.50 -0.87 -7.32
N GLY A 249 1.81 -2.16 -7.51
CA GLY A 249 2.16 -3.09 -6.45
C GLY A 249 0.96 -3.81 -5.83
N GLU A 250 -0.29 -3.48 -6.20
CA GLU A 250 -1.46 -4.22 -5.74
C GLU A 250 -1.38 -5.68 -6.23
N THR A 251 -1.61 -6.63 -5.32
CA THR A 251 -1.58 -8.06 -5.64
C THR A 251 -2.98 -8.65 -5.57
N PHE A 252 -3.32 -9.53 -6.51
CA PHE A 252 -4.54 -10.32 -6.46
C PHE A 252 -4.24 -11.80 -6.65
N GLU A 253 -5.04 -12.65 -5.99
CA GLU A 253 -4.95 -14.09 -6.11
C GLU A 253 -6.29 -14.64 -6.63
N ALA A 254 -6.22 -15.53 -7.62
CA ALA A 254 -7.38 -16.19 -8.19
C ALA A 254 -7.11 -17.68 -8.33
N GLU A 255 -8.10 -18.50 -7.95
CA GLU A 255 -8.09 -19.93 -8.24
C GLU A 255 -8.90 -20.22 -9.48
N HIS A 256 -8.35 -21.02 -10.39
CA HIS A 256 -9.04 -21.48 -11.58
C HIS A 256 -9.04 -23.01 -11.64
N THR A 257 -10.22 -23.60 -11.58
CA THR A 257 -10.42 -25.05 -11.66
C THR A 257 -10.87 -25.42 -13.06
N PHE A 258 -10.08 -26.24 -13.76
CA PHE A 258 -10.41 -26.67 -15.11
C PHE A 258 -11.35 -27.89 -15.09
N PRO A 259 -12.42 -27.90 -15.91
CA PRO A 259 -13.35 -29.04 -16.00
C PRO A 259 -12.77 -30.16 -16.88
N VAL A 260 -11.59 -30.68 -16.51
CA VAL A 260 -10.94 -31.80 -17.21
C VAL A 260 -11.48 -33.14 -16.73
N MET A 261 -11.49 -34.14 -17.63
CA MET A 261 -11.95 -35.49 -17.31
C MET A 261 -10.98 -36.18 -16.33
N ILE A 262 -11.42 -36.36 -15.08
CA ILE A 262 -10.64 -37.04 -14.04
C ILE A 262 -11.39 -38.29 -13.61
N TYR A 263 -10.77 -39.46 -13.79
CA TYR A 263 -11.37 -40.71 -13.34
C TYR A 263 -11.28 -40.85 -11.81
N LYS A 264 -12.44 -40.92 -11.16
CA LYS A 264 -12.63 -40.98 -9.70
C LYS A 264 -13.07 -42.37 -9.22
N ASN A 265 -12.75 -43.42 -9.99
CA ASN A 265 -13.09 -44.83 -9.68
C ASN A 265 -14.61 -45.11 -9.68
N VAL A 266 -15.04 -46.15 -8.96
CA VAL A 266 -16.45 -46.53 -8.83
C VAL A 266 -17.17 -45.51 -7.94
N TYR A 267 -18.37 -45.08 -8.34
CA TYR A 267 -19.21 -44.16 -7.57
C TYR A 267 -19.39 -44.64 -6.13
N LYS A 268 -19.24 -43.70 -5.19
CA LYS A 268 -19.48 -43.86 -3.77
C LYS A 268 -20.57 -42.89 -3.30
N ALA A 269 -21.56 -43.42 -2.59
CA ALA A 269 -22.62 -42.63 -1.97
C ALA A 269 -22.06 -41.73 -0.86
N GLY A 270 -22.51 -40.48 -0.82
CA GLY A 270 -22.06 -39.47 0.15
C GLY A 270 -20.78 -38.71 -0.24
N GLU A 271 -20.13 -39.06 -1.36
CA GLU A 271 -19.04 -38.26 -1.94
C GLU A 271 -19.61 -37.20 -2.89
N THR A 272 -19.04 -35.99 -2.85
CA THR A 272 -19.39 -34.91 -3.79
C THR A 272 -18.40 -34.90 -4.94
N TYR A 273 -18.94 -34.94 -6.16
CA TYR A 273 -18.17 -34.90 -7.40
C TYR A 273 -18.26 -33.52 -8.00
N GLN A 274 -17.16 -33.05 -8.59
CA GLN A 274 -17.12 -31.76 -9.27
C GLN A 274 -17.20 -31.95 -10.78
N GLN A 275 -17.42 -30.85 -11.49
CA GLN A 275 -17.46 -30.85 -12.94
C GLN A 275 -16.17 -31.42 -13.55
N GLY A 276 -16.31 -32.31 -14.52
CA GLY A 276 -15.21 -33.06 -15.14
C GLY A 276 -14.90 -34.39 -14.45
N ASP A 277 -15.42 -34.67 -13.25
CA ASP A 277 -15.21 -35.97 -12.62
C ASP A 277 -15.90 -37.08 -13.42
N VAL A 278 -15.24 -38.23 -13.54
CA VAL A 278 -15.73 -39.40 -14.26
C VAL A 278 -15.75 -40.59 -13.32
N VAL A 279 -16.89 -41.28 -13.21
CA VAL A 279 -17.04 -42.44 -12.32
C VAL A 279 -17.62 -43.65 -13.06
N THR A 280 -17.32 -44.83 -12.53
CA THR A 280 -17.98 -46.07 -12.95
C THR A 280 -19.18 -46.36 -12.04
N TRP A 281 -20.37 -46.59 -12.62
CA TRP A 281 -21.56 -47.02 -11.89
C TRP A 281 -22.45 -47.91 -12.77
N GLY A 282 -22.91 -49.05 -12.23
CA GLY A 282 -23.76 -50.00 -12.97
C GLY A 282 -23.08 -50.59 -14.22
N GLY A 283 -21.75 -50.73 -14.20
CA GLY A 283 -20.94 -51.16 -15.35
C GLY A 283 -20.87 -50.14 -16.49
N SER A 284 -21.30 -48.90 -16.23
CA SER A 284 -21.30 -47.78 -17.18
C SER A 284 -20.39 -46.67 -16.68
N LEU A 285 -19.87 -45.85 -17.60
CA LEU A 285 -19.03 -44.69 -17.29
C LEU A 285 -19.86 -43.40 -17.36
N TRP A 286 -19.77 -42.57 -16.33
CA TRP A 286 -20.58 -41.36 -16.16
C TRP A 286 -19.68 -40.14 -15.96
N HIS A 287 -20.00 -39.04 -16.63
CA HIS A 287 -19.34 -37.74 -16.49
C HIS A 287 -20.20 -36.81 -15.64
N CYS A 288 -19.60 -36.18 -14.64
CA CYS A 288 -20.19 -35.12 -13.84
C CYS A 288 -20.07 -33.80 -14.60
N HIS A 289 -21.18 -33.24 -15.09
CA HIS A 289 -21.19 -31.96 -15.79
C HIS A 289 -21.64 -30.79 -14.89
N THR A 290 -22.26 -31.10 -13.75
CA THR A 290 -22.67 -30.15 -12.70
C THR A 290 -22.31 -30.76 -11.35
N PRO A 291 -21.65 -30.03 -10.43
CA PRO A 291 -21.29 -30.56 -9.12
C PRO A 291 -22.49 -31.21 -8.40
N THR A 292 -22.33 -32.45 -7.96
CA THR A 292 -23.42 -33.23 -7.36
C THR A 292 -22.90 -34.35 -6.45
N SER A 293 -23.71 -34.77 -5.50
CA SER A 293 -23.55 -36.01 -4.72
C SER A 293 -24.58 -37.08 -5.09
N ASP A 294 -25.50 -36.75 -6.01
CA ASP A 294 -26.55 -37.66 -6.47
C ASP A 294 -25.95 -38.89 -7.15
N LYS A 295 -26.74 -39.96 -7.19
CA LYS A 295 -26.30 -41.21 -7.79
C LYS A 295 -26.52 -41.21 -9.32
N PRO A 296 -25.51 -41.59 -10.13
CA PRO A 296 -25.64 -41.58 -11.58
C PRO A 296 -26.78 -42.45 -12.11
N GLY A 297 -27.58 -41.89 -13.02
CA GLY A 297 -28.65 -42.60 -13.71
C GLY A 297 -29.98 -42.70 -12.96
N GLU A 298 -30.12 -42.05 -11.81
CA GLU A 298 -31.42 -41.91 -11.12
C GLU A 298 -32.27 -40.79 -11.73
N LEU A 299 -33.60 -40.92 -11.63
CA LEU A 299 -34.56 -40.01 -12.29
C LEU A 299 -34.41 -38.54 -11.87
N ASN A 300 -33.97 -38.30 -10.62
CA ASN A 300 -33.78 -36.96 -10.06
C ASN A 300 -32.31 -36.49 -10.11
N SER A 301 -31.43 -37.28 -10.72
CA SER A 301 -30.00 -36.99 -10.74
C SER A 301 -29.63 -36.19 -11.98
N ALA A 302 -29.59 -34.87 -11.84
CA ALA A 302 -29.34 -33.96 -12.96
C ALA A 302 -27.84 -33.75 -13.27
N GLY A 303 -26.92 -34.07 -12.36
CA GLY A 303 -25.50 -33.72 -12.52
C GLY A 303 -24.67 -34.68 -13.39
N TRP A 304 -25.24 -35.81 -13.81
CA TRP A 304 -24.52 -36.85 -14.55
C TRP A 304 -24.93 -36.97 -16.02
N THR A 305 -23.95 -37.23 -16.87
CA THR A 305 -24.14 -37.61 -18.26
C THR A 305 -23.52 -38.98 -18.50
N LEU A 306 -24.27 -39.89 -19.12
CA LEU A 306 -23.75 -41.21 -19.50
C LEU A 306 -22.75 -41.05 -20.66
N ILE A 307 -21.50 -41.48 -20.47
CA ILE A 307 -20.46 -41.49 -21.53
C ILE A 307 -20.42 -42.84 -22.22
N VAL A 308 -20.37 -43.92 -21.43
CA VAL A 308 -20.25 -45.29 -21.94
C VAL A 308 -21.30 -46.15 -21.25
N LYS A 309 -22.17 -46.78 -22.05
CA LYS A 309 -23.20 -47.69 -21.55
C LYS A 309 -22.64 -49.09 -21.37
N ARG A 310 -22.99 -49.76 -20.27
CA ARG A 310 -22.72 -51.19 -20.07
C ARG A 310 -23.26 -52.01 -21.26
N GLY A 311 -22.43 -52.92 -21.77
CA GLY A 311 -22.86 -53.90 -22.77
C GLY A 311 -23.92 -54.85 -22.22
N ARG A 312 -24.63 -55.54 -23.12
CA ARG A 312 -25.48 -56.66 -22.71
C ARG A 312 -24.58 -57.83 -22.32
N ASP A 313 -24.99 -58.56 -21.29
CA ASP A 313 -24.29 -59.79 -20.91
C ASP A 313 -24.36 -60.79 -22.07
N GLY A 314 -23.26 -61.51 -22.29
CA GLY A 314 -23.20 -62.57 -23.29
C GLY A 314 -24.17 -63.70 -22.93
N LYS A 315 -24.59 -64.48 -23.93
CA LYS A 315 -25.36 -65.70 -23.66
C LYS A 315 -24.45 -66.70 -22.93
N ASP A 316 -25.00 -67.39 -21.92
CA ASP A 316 -24.28 -68.46 -21.22
C ASP A 316 -23.80 -69.53 -22.22
N ALA A 317 -22.56 -69.98 -22.05
CA ALA A 317 -22.02 -71.08 -22.83
C ALA A 317 -22.78 -72.37 -22.48
N LYS A 318 -23.31 -73.04 -23.49
CA LYS A 318 -23.93 -74.36 -23.37
C LYS A 318 -22.88 -75.46 -23.29
#